data_AF-A0A9P4X569-F1
#
_entry.id   AF-A0A9P4X569-F1
#
_cell.length_a   1.000
_cell.length_b   1.000
_cell.length_c   1.000
_cell.angle_alpha   90.00
_cell.angle_beta   90.00
_cell.angle_gamma   90.00
#
_symmetry.space_group_name_H-M   'P 1'
#
loop_
_entity.id
_entity.type
_entity.pdbx_description
1 polymer ?
#
loop_
_entity_poly.entity_id
_entity_poly.type
_entity_poly.pdbx_seq_one_letter_code
_entity_poly.pdbx_strand_id
1 'polypeptide(L)'
;MSFSQTALLALASASLWYPALCKQVWPNARTDRLEWLLYEQLGGYASPGIAFFVHDCVGIGNETQGISFGAEWLRNAYHDMSTADTIAGTGGLDGSIIYELDRAENVGHAFMETRDSFSGLVTTRSSLADLYALGAVFAVGACSNGSMIIPLRAGRIDAREAGPSGVPEPQQDLATHTASFARQGFNATEMIELVACGHTIGGVHGIDFPEIVPFVPNDDPDDEHTSTFDTTTRFFENKVATEFISNTTKNPLVSGANVTTRSDDRIFNSDGRVTMRKLAQSNDYFASRCSTLLERMLNTVPKEVVLTEPIDYYPVKPRAAQVDINADGTMTFSGVIRVEDALLASPNTQVRLHFVPRNGSQCSDATPCSVTNGIAGNFEHANCVYTKCPATFSFFEYSLVVPSEQGASSFMVEIVNGGTGASVIHDNNGNGFPTGESLQPQYKLSTQETFLIPGPDNTFSSKQQLNLTVAVLNAEQFTNVTAIFYEHKIPGVNTGGWTTDSVELTLSQKVEGTNFTYYTTSYARMFNDAIGAHPFDLVATGPGVSVSNEFIDWNGFTSIM
;
A
#
# COMPACT_ATOMS: atom_id res chain seq x y z
N MET A 1 -6.95 -70.25 -7.25
CA MET A 1 -6.98 -69.32 -6.10
C MET A 1 -6.33 -68.03 -6.56
N SER A 2 -7.13 -66.97 -6.58
CA SER A 2 -6.84 -65.66 -7.15
C SER A 2 -5.97 -64.85 -6.19
N PHE A 3 -4.88 -64.26 -6.69
CA PHE A 3 -4.22 -63.12 -6.06
C PHE A 3 -4.66 -61.86 -6.82
N SER A 4 -5.27 -60.92 -6.10
CA SER A 4 -5.86 -59.71 -6.67
C SER A 4 -4.80 -58.67 -7.04
N GLN A 5 -4.83 -58.24 -8.30
CA GLN A 5 -4.17 -57.03 -8.79
C GLN A 5 -4.91 -55.79 -8.27
N THR A 6 -4.34 -55.07 -7.31
CA THR A 6 -4.68 -53.65 -7.04
C THR A 6 -3.56 -53.02 -6.20
N ALA A 7 -2.48 -52.60 -6.86
CA ALA A 7 -1.46 -51.73 -6.27
C ALA A 7 -0.65 -51.02 -7.37
N LEU A 8 -1.33 -50.28 -8.26
CA LEU A 8 -0.69 -49.39 -9.23
C LEU A 8 -1.76 -48.46 -9.81
N LEU A 9 -2.08 -47.38 -9.08
CA LEU A 9 -2.76 -46.16 -9.55
C LEU A 9 -3.03 -45.25 -8.32
N ALA A 10 -1.97 -44.68 -7.74
CA ALA A 10 -2.10 -43.62 -6.72
C ALA A 10 -0.87 -42.70 -6.67
N LEU A 11 -0.19 -42.50 -7.79
CA LEU A 11 0.96 -41.60 -7.93
C LEU A 11 0.86 -40.85 -9.27
N ALA A 12 -0.25 -40.17 -9.52
CA ALA A 12 -0.40 -39.22 -10.64
C ALA A 12 -1.63 -38.31 -10.46
N SER A 13 -1.78 -37.68 -9.29
CA SER A 13 -2.76 -36.61 -9.09
C SER A 13 -2.42 -35.77 -7.86
N ALA A 14 -1.17 -35.31 -7.83
CA ALA A 14 -0.74 -34.16 -7.05
C ALA A 14 0.05 -33.23 -7.99
N SER A 15 -0.51 -32.95 -9.17
CA SER A 15 -0.21 -31.71 -9.86
C SER A 15 -0.75 -30.62 -8.94
N LEU A 16 0.17 -30.06 -8.14
CA LEU A 16 -0.01 -28.80 -7.43
C LEU A 16 -0.74 -27.85 -8.39
N TRP A 17 -1.99 -27.55 -8.08
CA TRP A 17 -2.61 -26.33 -8.56
C TRP A 17 -1.88 -25.21 -7.83
N TYR A 18 -0.67 -24.89 -8.27
CA TYR A 18 -0.22 -23.52 -8.13
C TYR A 18 -1.24 -22.73 -8.93
N PRO A 19 -2.01 -21.81 -8.31
CA PRO A 19 -2.72 -20.83 -9.12
C PRO A 19 -1.64 -20.24 -10.03
N ALA A 20 -1.81 -20.38 -11.34
CA ALA A 20 -0.98 -19.65 -12.27
C ALA A 20 -1.15 -18.20 -11.85
N LEU A 21 -0.12 -17.59 -11.25
CA LEU A 21 -0.15 -16.17 -10.93
C LEU A 21 -0.61 -15.48 -12.21
N CYS A 22 -1.77 -14.85 -12.14
CA CYS A 22 -2.27 -14.09 -13.28
C CYS A 22 -1.18 -13.06 -13.59
N LYS A 23 -0.58 -13.12 -14.78
CA LYS A 23 0.54 -12.24 -15.12
C LYS A 23 0.10 -10.79 -14.92
N GLN A 24 0.85 -10.03 -14.14
CA GLN A 24 0.47 -8.67 -13.73
C GLN A 24 0.42 -7.73 -14.94
N VAL A 25 -0.70 -7.04 -15.16
CA VAL A 25 -0.87 -6.11 -16.30
C VAL A 25 -1.13 -4.72 -15.74
N TRP A 26 -0.36 -3.74 -16.20
CA TRP A 26 -0.55 -2.33 -15.87
C TRP A 26 -1.50 -1.65 -16.88
N PRO A 27 -2.37 -0.72 -16.48
CA PRO A 27 -2.68 -0.35 -15.10
C PRO A 27 -3.63 -1.35 -14.42
N ASN A 28 -3.52 -1.45 -13.10
CA ASN A 28 -4.43 -2.19 -12.24
C ASN A 28 -4.83 -1.33 -11.05
N ALA A 29 -6.00 -0.72 -11.13
CA ALA A 29 -6.45 0.24 -10.15
C ALA A 29 -6.72 -0.35 -8.74
N ARG A 30 -6.75 -1.68 -8.59
CA ARG A 30 -6.85 -2.32 -7.27
C ARG A 30 -5.51 -2.48 -6.55
N THR A 31 -4.39 -2.50 -7.29
CA THR A 31 -3.09 -2.83 -6.72
C THR A 31 -2.04 -1.74 -6.92
N ASP A 32 -2.13 -0.94 -7.98
CA ASP A 32 -1.03 -0.05 -8.40
C ASP A 32 -0.67 1.02 -7.37
N ARG A 33 -1.64 1.49 -6.59
CA ARG A 33 -1.41 2.45 -5.49
C ARG A 33 -0.60 1.82 -4.36
N LEU A 34 -1.03 0.65 -3.90
CA LEU A 34 -0.37 -0.06 -2.80
C LEU A 34 0.97 -0.66 -3.24
N GLU A 35 1.10 -1.10 -4.49
CA GLU A 35 2.37 -1.54 -5.10
C GLU A 35 3.40 -0.41 -5.09
N TRP A 36 2.98 0.80 -5.48
CA TRP A 36 3.84 1.98 -5.40
C TRP A 36 4.30 2.25 -3.97
N LEU A 37 3.38 2.28 -3.00
CA LEU A 37 3.74 2.48 -1.59
C LEU A 37 4.68 1.38 -1.07
N LEU A 38 4.42 0.12 -1.42
CA LEU A 38 5.14 -1.04 -0.91
C LEU A 38 6.59 -1.12 -1.41
N TYR A 39 6.83 -0.81 -2.69
CA TYR A 39 8.14 -1.05 -3.32
C TYR A 39 8.98 0.22 -3.53
N GLU A 40 8.37 1.41 -3.54
CA GLU A 40 9.07 2.68 -3.74
C GLU A 40 9.11 3.50 -2.44
N GLN A 41 9.60 2.87 -1.38
CA GLN A 41 9.54 3.38 0.00
C GLN A 41 10.41 4.61 0.23
N LEU A 42 11.62 4.64 -0.36
CA LEU A 42 12.58 5.74 -0.26
C LEU A 42 13.08 6.16 -1.64
N GLY A 43 13.17 7.47 -1.84
CA GLY A 43 13.64 8.05 -3.10
C GLY A 43 12.73 7.75 -4.28
N GLY A 44 13.17 8.15 -5.48
CA GLY A 44 12.37 8.02 -6.69
C GLY A 44 11.28 9.09 -6.81
N TYR A 45 10.53 8.97 -7.91
CA TYR A 45 9.60 10.00 -8.34
C TYR A 45 8.40 10.10 -7.41
N ALA A 46 8.33 11.23 -6.70
CA ALA A 46 7.28 11.59 -5.73
C ALA A 46 7.15 10.61 -4.55
N SER A 47 8.25 10.00 -4.09
CA SER A 47 8.29 9.03 -2.98
C SER A 47 7.34 9.36 -1.81
N PRO A 48 6.52 8.40 -1.32
CA PRO A 48 5.55 8.66 -0.25
C PRO A 48 6.21 8.90 1.11
N GLY A 49 7.46 8.45 1.32
CA GLY A 49 8.23 8.65 2.54
C GLY A 49 7.72 7.93 3.79
N ILE A 50 6.54 7.31 3.76
CA ILE A 50 5.89 6.74 4.95
C ILE A 50 6.70 5.61 5.60
N ALA A 51 7.33 4.73 4.83
CA ALA A 51 8.11 3.62 5.40
C ALA A 51 9.32 4.12 6.22
N PHE A 52 9.78 5.36 6.00
CA PHE A 52 10.91 5.94 6.73
C PHE A 52 10.67 5.99 8.25
N PHE A 53 9.42 6.07 8.70
CA PHE A 53 9.06 6.05 10.12
C PHE A 53 9.44 4.74 10.82
N VAL A 54 9.60 3.64 10.09
CA VAL A 54 10.06 2.36 10.66
C VAL A 54 11.49 2.01 10.26
N HIS A 55 12.24 2.95 9.67
CA HIS A 55 13.66 2.73 9.36
C HIS A 55 14.41 2.26 10.62
N ASP A 56 15.25 1.23 10.47
CA ASP A 56 15.94 0.53 11.57
C ASP A 56 15.01 0.05 12.71
N CYS A 57 13.76 -0.30 12.40
CA CYS A 57 12.71 -0.80 13.31
C CYS A 57 12.10 0.24 14.27
N VAL A 58 12.87 1.23 14.70
CA VAL A 58 12.48 2.18 15.77
C VAL A 58 12.01 3.53 15.22
N GLY A 59 12.48 3.94 14.03
CA GLY A 59 12.23 5.27 13.46
C GLY A 59 13.21 6.33 13.97
N ILE A 60 13.30 7.47 13.27
CA ILE A 60 14.23 8.56 13.63
C ILE A 60 13.61 9.47 14.69
N GLY A 61 14.38 9.78 15.74
CA GLY A 61 14.07 10.85 16.71
C GLY A 61 13.40 10.38 17.99
N ASN A 62 12.83 9.18 18.02
CA ASN A 62 12.01 8.71 19.14
C ASN A 62 12.68 7.62 20.01
N GLU A 63 13.91 7.21 19.67
CA GLU A 63 14.65 6.17 20.41
C GLU A 63 14.90 6.53 21.88
N THR A 64 15.00 7.84 22.18
CA THR A 64 15.18 8.37 23.54
C THR A 64 13.88 8.52 24.31
N GLN A 65 12.72 8.36 23.65
CA GLN A 65 11.38 8.52 24.22
C GLN A 65 10.72 7.18 24.56
N GLY A 66 11.35 6.04 24.22
CA GLY A 66 10.80 4.71 24.48
C GLY A 66 9.79 4.20 23.43
N ILE A 67 9.56 4.96 22.37
CA ILE A 67 8.61 4.67 21.28
C ILE A 67 9.26 3.80 20.20
N SER A 68 8.47 2.91 19.59
CA SER A 68 8.84 2.18 18.37
C SER A 68 7.67 2.14 17.38
N PHE A 69 7.78 2.89 16.27
CA PHE A 69 6.76 2.86 15.22
C PHE A 69 6.53 1.46 14.64
N GLY A 70 7.58 0.64 14.55
CA GLY A 70 7.45 -0.75 14.11
C GLY A 70 6.54 -1.56 15.03
N ALA A 71 6.74 -1.44 16.35
CA ALA A 71 5.88 -2.07 17.34
C ALA A 71 4.45 -1.54 17.29
N GLU A 72 4.30 -0.22 17.20
CA GLU A 72 3.00 0.45 17.16
C GLU A 72 2.17 0.07 15.95
N TRP A 73 2.75 0.07 14.75
CA TRP A 73 2.02 -0.28 13.54
C TRP A 73 1.62 -1.75 13.52
N LEU A 74 2.49 -2.64 14.03
CA LEU A 74 2.13 -4.05 14.19
C LEU A 74 1.02 -4.24 15.23
N ARG A 75 1.10 -3.52 16.35
CA ARG A 75 0.06 -3.51 17.39
C ARG A 75 -1.26 -2.97 16.86
N ASN A 76 -1.24 -1.85 16.13
CA ASN A 76 -2.43 -1.24 15.52
C ASN A 76 -3.14 -2.23 14.59
N ALA A 77 -2.41 -2.89 13.70
CA ALA A 77 -2.98 -3.89 12.81
C ALA A 77 -3.55 -5.11 13.57
N TYR A 78 -2.89 -5.57 14.64
CA TYR A 78 -3.43 -6.64 15.47
C TYR A 78 -4.70 -6.22 16.21
N HIS A 79 -4.71 -5.05 16.85
CA HIS A 79 -5.85 -4.57 17.62
C HIS A 79 -7.09 -4.39 16.74
N ASP A 80 -6.92 -3.76 15.57
CA ASP A 80 -7.98 -3.61 14.56
C ASP A 80 -8.55 -4.98 14.14
N MET A 81 -7.67 -5.93 13.87
CA MET A 81 -8.05 -7.29 13.46
C MET A 81 -8.70 -8.13 14.58
N SER A 82 -8.25 -8.00 15.82
CA SER A 82 -8.48 -8.99 16.89
C SER A 82 -9.93 -9.08 17.40
N THR A 83 -10.79 -8.15 16.99
CA THR A 83 -12.23 -8.19 17.21
C THR A 83 -12.96 -9.15 16.25
N ALA A 84 -12.24 -9.72 15.27
CA ALA A 84 -12.76 -10.67 14.30
C ALA A 84 -13.52 -11.84 14.95
N ASP A 85 -14.64 -12.20 14.32
CA ASP A 85 -15.31 -13.48 14.44
C ASP A 85 -15.29 -14.17 13.08
N THR A 86 -14.33 -15.07 12.92
CA THR A 86 -14.09 -15.79 11.67
C THR A 86 -15.20 -16.78 11.33
N ILE A 87 -16.02 -17.20 12.30
CA ILE A 87 -17.17 -18.10 12.08
C ILE A 87 -18.37 -17.29 11.59
N ALA A 88 -18.65 -16.15 12.23
CA ALA A 88 -19.70 -15.22 11.78
C ALA A 88 -19.32 -14.49 10.47
N GLY A 89 -18.01 -14.34 10.25
CA GLY A 89 -17.39 -13.62 9.15
C GLY A 89 -17.52 -12.10 9.29
N THR A 90 -17.35 -11.58 10.51
CA THR A 90 -17.47 -10.16 10.87
C THR A 90 -16.21 -9.66 11.57
N GLY A 91 -15.92 -8.35 11.48
CA GLY A 91 -14.68 -7.77 11.98
C GLY A 91 -13.45 -8.27 11.23
N GLY A 92 -12.27 -8.02 11.78
CA GLY A 92 -11.00 -8.25 11.10
C GLY A 92 -10.32 -6.93 10.78
N LEU A 93 -9.26 -6.97 9.98
CA LEU A 93 -8.50 -5.78 9.61
C LEU A 93 -9.31 -4.94 8.62
N ASP A 94 -10.19 -4.09 9.15
CA ASP A 94 -11.15 -3.26 8.43
C ASP A 94 -11.09 -1.78 8.83
N GLY A 95 -10.14 -1.38 9.66
CA GLY A 95 -9.93 -0.01 10.11
C GLY A 95 -10.93 0.47 11.15
N SER A 96 -11.74 -0.40 11.77
CA SER A 96 -12.71 -0.02 12.80
C SER A 96 -12.09 0.58 14.06
N ILE A 97 -10.81 0.31 14.36
CA ILE A 97 -10.12 0.73 15.59
C ILE A 97 -10.20 2.24 15.85
N ILE A 98 -10.30 3.06 14.80
CA ILE A 98 -10.45 4.51 14.91
C ILE A 98 -11.73 4.95 15.64
N TYR A 99 -12.74 4.07 15.68
CA TYR A 99 -14.01 4.26 16.39
C TYR A 99 -14.00 3.64 17.80
N GLU A 100 -12.85 3.11 18.23
CA GLU A 100 -12.71 2.23 19.39
C GLU A 100 -11.63 2.71 20.38
N LEU A 101 -11.12 3.93 20.18
CA LEU A 101 -9.99 4.52 20.90
C LEU A 101 -10.30 4.82 22.38
N ASP A 102 -11.57 4.84 22.77
CA ASP A 102 -12.03 5.07 24.15
C ASP A 102 -12.17 3.77 24.96
N ARG A 103 -11.94 2.61 24.34
CA ARG A 103 -12.07 1.31 24.98
C ARG A 103 -10.85 0.99 25.84
N ALA A 104 -11.10 0.36 26.99
CA ALA A 104 -10.05 -0.08 27.90
C ALA A 104 -9.03 -1.06 27.25
N GLU A 105 -9.44 -1.73 26.18
CA GLU A 105 -8.59 -2.66 25.43
C GLU A 105 -7.66 -1.95 24.41
N ASN A 106 -7.85 -0.65 24.18
CA ASN A 106 -7.10 0.18 23.21
C ASN A 106 -6.42 1.39 23.86
N VAL A 107 -5.82 1.22 25.04
CA VAL A 107 -5.08 2.29 25.73
C VAL A 107 -3.80 2.67 24.96
N GLY A 108 -3.51 3.97 24.91
CA GLY A 108 -2.28 4.56 24.37
C GLY A 108 -2.50 5.46 23.15
N HIS A 109 -1.62 6.45 22.98
CA HIS A 109 -1.73 7.44 21.89
C HIS A 109 -1.39 6.86 20.50
N ALA A 110 -0.62 5.77 20.46
CA ALA A 110 -0.11 5.12 19.25
C ALA A 110 -1.17 4.85 18.15
N PHE A 111 -2.40 4.52 18.51
CA PHE A 111 -3.47 4.26 17.53
C PHE A 111 -3.90 5.54 16.79
N MET A 112 -3.97 6.67 17.50
CA MET A 112 -4.25 7.97 16.90
C MET A 112 -3.09 8.43 16.02
N GLU A 113 -1.86 8.25 16.49
CA GLU A 113 -0.65 8.58 15.73
C GLU A 113 -0.50 7.72 14.47
N THR A 114 -0.80 6.43 14.56
CA THR A 114 -0.83 5.53 13.40
C THR A 114 -1.89 5.97 12.41
N ARG A 115 -3.11 6.29 12.85
CA ARG A 115 -4.15 6.89 11.99
C ARG A 115 -3.60 8.12 11.28
N ASP A 116 -3.02 9.07 12.01
CA ASP A 116 -2.58 10.35 11.46
C ASP A 116 -1.44 10.18 10.44
N SER A 117 -0.51 9.27 10.71
CA SER A 117 0.60 8.90 9.82
C SER A 117 0.13 8.41 8.45
N PHE A 118 -0.93 7.60 8.42
CA PHE A 118 -1.47 7.03 7.17
C PHE A 118 -2.59 7.86 6.56
N SER A 119 -3.14 8.82 7.29
CA SER A 119 -4.36 9.56 6.91
C SER A 119 -4.21 10.28 5.55
N GLY A 120 -3.04 10.86 5.25
CA GLY A 120 -2.74 11.51 3.98
C GLY A 120 -2.53 10.56 2.79
N LEU A 121 -2.53 9.25 3.04
CA LEU A 121 -2.40 8.20 2.01
C LEU A 121 -3.73 7.49 1.73
N VAL A 122 -4.80 7.81 2.46
CA VAL A 122 -6.13 7.22 2.24
C VAL A 122 -6.72 7.79 0.95
N THR A 123 -7.12 6.89 0.06
CA THR A 123 -7.70 7.23 -1.24
C THR A 123 -8.76 6.19 -1.62
N THR A 124 -9.54 6.39 -2.69
CA THR A 124 -10.41 5.34 -3.27
C THR A 124 -9.62 4.15 -3.83
N ARG A 125 -8.28 4.24 -3.92
CA ARG A 125 -7.38 3.17 -4.34
C ARG A 125 -6.51 2.63 -3.19
N SER A 126 -6.68 3.15 -1.97
CA SER A 126 -5.97 2.72 -0.75
C SER A 126 -6.82 3.02 0.48
N SER A 127 -7.54 2.03 0.97
CA SER A 127 -8.32 2.12 2.21
C SER A 127 -7.40 2.26 3.42
N LEU A 128 -7.88 2.82 4.52
CA LEU A 128 -7.10 2.89 5.77
C LEU A 128 -6.75 1.49 6.28
N ALA A 129 -7.66 0.53 6.13
CA ALA A 129 -7.43 -0.88 6.45
C ALA A 129 -6.28 -1.49 5.64
N ASP A 130 -6.19 -1.22 4.33
CA ASP A 130 -5.06 -1.66 3.50
C ASP A 130 -3.75 -0.97 3.95
N LEU A 131 -3.82 0.28 4.40
CA LEU A 131 -2.66 1.02 4.93
C LEU A 131 -2.20 0.50 6.29
N TYR A 132 -3.10 0.03 7.16
CA TYR A 132 -2.73 -0.65 8.40
C TYR A 132 -2.04 -1.99 8.14
N ALA A 133 -2.51 -2.75 7.14
CA ALA A 133 -1.80 -3.94 6.68
C ALA A 133 -0.40 -3.59 6.15
N LEU A 134 -0.31 -2.54 5.33
CA LEU A 134 0.97 -2.04 4.80
C LEU A 134 1.92 -1.60 5.92
N GLY A 135 1.43 -0.90 6.95
CA GLY A 135 2.23 -0.50 8.11
C GLY A 135 2.83 -1.70 8.84
N ALA A 136 2.05 -2.75 9.09
CA ALA A 136 2.57 -3.98 9.69
C ALA A 136 3.60 -4.69 8.78
N VAL A 137 3.41 -4.68 7.46
CA VAL A 137 4.38 -5.20 6.49
C VAL A 137 5.68 -4.41 6.55
N PHE A 138 5.62 -3.08 6.61
CA PHE A 138 6.81 -2.24 6.77
C PHE A 138 7.52 -2.48 8.10
N ALA A 139 6.79 -2.56 9.21
CA ALA A 139 7.34 -2.86 10.53
C ALA A 139 8.13 -4.17 10.51
N VAL A 140 7.52 -5.25 10.05
CA VAL A 140 8.16 -6.57 9.97
C VAL A 140 9.35 -6.56 9.00
N GLY A 141 9.20 -5.93 7.84
CA GLY A 141 10.27 -5.81 6.84
C GLY A 141 11.48 -5.06 7.38
N ALA A 142 11.26 -3.92 8.02
CA ALA A 142 12.33 -3.11 8.59
C ALA A 142 13.02 -3.80 9.77
N CYS A 143 12.25 -4.31 10.74
CA CYS A 143 12.78 -4.98 11.92
C CYS A 143 13.49 -6.31 11.60
N SER A 144 13.16 -6.97 10.49
CA SER A 144 13.86 -8.17 10.02
C SER A 144 14.99 -7.87 9.02
N ASN A 145 15.24 -6.59 8.73
CA ASN A 145 16.14 -6.11 7.67
C ASN A 145 15.89 -6.81 6.31
N GLY A 146 14.60 -6.96 5.96
CA GLY A 146 14.10 -7.59 4.74
C GLY A 146 14.28 -9.11 4.67
N SER A 147 14.71 -9.76 5.77
CA SER A 147 14.76 -11.23 5.80
C SER A 147 13.38 -11.88 5.93
N MET A 148 12.38 -11.12 6.39
CA MET A 148 10.98 -11.49 6.39
C MET A 148 10.15 -10.35 5.82
N ILE A 149 9.45 -10.61 4.72
CA ILE A 149 8.50 -9.68 4.10
C ILE A 149 7.16 -10.40 4.03
N ILE A 150 6.15 -9.85 4.72
CA ILE A 150 4.81 -10.42 4.70
C ILE A 150 4.15 -10.09 3.36
N PRO A 151 3.60 -11.08 2.63
CA PRO A 151 2.90 -10.82 1.38
C PRO A 151 1.68 -9.91 1.61
N LEU A 152 1.71 -8.71 1.05
CA LEU A 152 0.58 -7.77 1.14
C LEU A 152 -0.45 -8.10 0.07
N ARG A 153 -1.73 -8.10 0.45
CA ARG A 153 -2.88 -8.16 -0.48
C ARG A 153 -3.65 -6.86 -0.37
N ALA A 154 -4.21 -6.39 -1.48
CA ALA A 154 -5.11 -5.24 -1.53
C ALA A 154 -6.59 -5.66 -1.46
N GLY A 155 -7.46 -4.70 -1.12
CA GLY A 155 -8.91 -4.82 -1.30
C GLY A 155 -9.71 -4.72 0.00
N ARG A 156 -9.08 -4.38 1.13
CA ARG A 156 -9.80 -4.17 2.39
C ARG A 156 -10.78 -3.00 2.25
N ILE A 157 -11.91 -3.11 2.92
CA ILE A 157 -12.96 -2.12 2.91
C ILE A 157 -13.00 -1.49 4.31
N ASP A 158 -12.89 -0.17 4.38
CA ASP A 158 -12.96 0.55 5.65
C ASP A 158 -14.34 0.37 6.31
N ALA A 159 -14.33 -0.02 7.58
CA ALA A 159 -15.48 -0.01 8.46
C ALA A 159 -16.04 1.41 8.59
N ARG A 160 -17.33 1.49 8.96
CA ARG A 160 -18.06 2.76 9.11
C ARG A 160 -18.48 3.05 10.54
N GLU A 161 -18.25 2.09 11.42
CA GLU A 161 -18.59 2.12 12.83
C GLU A 161 -17.63 1.21 13.58
N ALA A 162 -17.68 1.28 14.91
CA ALA A 162 -16.89 0.43 15.78
C ALA A 162 -17.30 -1.05 15.63
N GLY A 163 -16.31 -1.94 15.59
CA GLY A 163 -16.52 -3.38 15.65
C GLY A 163 -16.91 -3.85 17.06
N PRO A 164 -17.18 -5.15 17.26
CA PRO A 164 -17.37 -5.71 18.60
C PRO A 164 -16.14 -5.48 19.49
N SER A 165 -16.32 -5.36 20.81
CA SER A 165 -15.16 -5.43 21.73
C SER A 165 -14.63 -6.85 21.84
N GLY A 166 -13.41 -7.02 22.34
CA GLY A 166 -12.83 -8.34 22.62
C GLY A 166 -11.37 -8.52 22.26
N VAL A 167 -10.61 -7.42 22.16
CA VAL A 167 -9.15 -7.46 22.07
C VAL A 167 -8.61 -8.09 23.37
N PRO A 168 -7.72 -9.10 23.30
CA PRO A 168 -7.12 -9.73 24.49
C PRO A 168 -6.40 -8.73 25.40
N GLU A 169 -6.82 -8.66 26.67
CA GLU A 169 -6.20 -7.77 27.66
C GLU A 169 -5.25 -8.55 28.59
N PRO A 170 -4.17 -7.93 29.11
CA PRO A 170 -3.13 -8.62 29.87
C PRO A 170 -3.59 -9.22 31.20
N GLN A 171 -4.70 -8.76 31.77
CA GLN A 171 -5.27 -9.24 33.04
C GLN A 171 -6.22 -10.43 32.89
N GLN A 172 -6.66 -10.74 31.67
CA GLN A 172 -7.64 -11.81 31.40
C GLN A 172 -7.02 -13.20 31.65
N ASP A 173 -7.86 -14.18 31.97
CA ASP A 173 -7.42 -15.55 32.21
C ASP A 173 -7.12 -16.32 30.90
N LEU A 174 -6.42 -17.45 31.02
CA LEU A 174 -6.01 -18.25 29.87
C LEU A 174 -7.22 -18.78 29.05
N ALA A 175 -8.35 -19.06 29.70
CA ALA A 175 -9.54 -19.53 29.02
C ALA A 175 -10.13 -18.44 28.12
N THR A 176 -10.15 -17.19 28.61
CA THR A 176 -10.58 -16.00 27.87
C THR A 176 -9.63 -15.72 26.71
N HIS A 177 -8.31 -15.78 26.93
CA HIS A 177 -7.32 -15.65 25.85
C HIS A 177 -7.52 -16.72 24.78
N THR A 178 -7.61 -18.00 25.18
CA THR A 178 -7.81 -19.11 24.25
C THR A 178 -9.09 -18.94 23.43
N ALA A 179 -10.19 -18.51 24.06
CA ALA A 179 -11.46 -18.26 23.38
C ALA A 179 -11.37 -17.07 22.41
N SER A 180 -10.67 -16.00 22.77
CA SER A 180 -10.49 -14.83 21.91
C SER A 180 -9.67 -15.16 20.66
N PHE A 181 -8.52 -15.82 20.82
CA PHE A 181 -7.70 -16.25 19.68
C PHE A 181 -8.44 -17.27 18.79
N ALA A 182 -9.21 -18.19 19.39
CA ALA A 182 -10.03 -19.12 18.62
C ALA A 182 -11.09 -18.40 17.75
N ARG A 183 -11.72 -17.34 18.28
CA ARG A 183 -12.68 -16.50 17.55
C ARG A 183 -12.03 -15.80 16.35
N GLN A 184 -10.79 -15.32 16.55
CA GLN A 184 -9.94 -14.73 15.50
C GLN A 184 -9.42 -15.77 14.48
N GLY A 185 -9.65 -17.07 14.68
CA GLY A 185 -9.23 -18.13 13.77
C GLY A 185 -7.86 -18.72 14.06
N PHE A 186 -7.32 -18.53 15.27
CA PHE A 186 -6.05 -19.09 15.73
C PHE A 186 -6.27 -20.16 16.82
N ASN A 187 -5.59 -21.29 16.70
CA ASN A 187 -5.63 -22.32 17.74
C ASN A 187 -4.69 -21.98 18.93
N ALA A 188 -4.72 -22.78 20.00
CA ALA A 188 -3.93 -22.52 21.21
C ALA A 188 -2.39 -22.50 20.97
N THR A 189 -1.87 -23.33 20.07
CA THR A 189 -0.45 -23.28 19.68
C THR A 189 -0.15 -22.00 18.90
N GLU A 190 -1.03 -21.63 17.96
CA GLU A 190 -0.90 -20.42 17.15
C GLU A 190 -1.04 -19.15 18.00
N MET A 191 -1.82 -19.16 19.09
CA MET A 191 -1.87 -18.09 20.08
C MET A 191 -0.49 -17.86 20.71
N ILE A 192 0.20 -18.93 21.16
CA ILE A 192 1.55 -18.82 21.72
C ILE A 192 2.51 -18.24 20.68
N GLU A 193 2.48 -18.77 19.45
CA GLU A 193 3.34 -18.33 18.36
C GLU A 193 3.07 -16.85 18.01
N LEU A 194 1.81 -16.46 17.82
CA LEU A 194 1.44 -15.09 17.42
C LEU A 194 1.78 -14.05 18.48
N VAL A 195 1.56 -14.36 19.76
CA VAL A 195 1.98 -13.48 20.88
C VAL A 195 3.50 -13.32 20.90
N ALA A 196 4.27 -14.41 20.74
CA ALA A 196 5.72 -14.33 20.66
C ALA A 196 6.19 -13.51 19.44
N CYS A 197 5.52 -13.66 18.29
CA CYS A 197 5.84 -12.90 17.08
C CYS A 197 5.56 -11.40 17.25
N GLY A 198 4.45 -11.01 17.87
CA GLY A 198 4.14 -9.60 18.12
C GLY A 198 5.07 -8.96 19.16
N HIS A 199 5.45 -9.72 20.18
CA HIS A 199 6.22 -9.22 21.31
C HIS A 199 7.75 -9.27 21.11
N THR A 200 8.26 -9.56 19.91
CA THR A 200 9.72 -9.50 19.67
C THR A 200 10.27 -8.08 19.42
N ILE A 201 9.44 -7.10 19.07
CA ILE A 201 9.90 -5.76 18.65
C ILE A 201 9.32 -4.61 19.46
N GLY A 202 8.71 -4.89 20.61
CA GLY A 202 7.96 -3.89 21.39
C GLY A 202 8.17 -3.94 22.91
N GLY A 203 7.32 -3.20 23.61
CA GLY A 203 7.31 -3.14 25.07
C GLY A 203 6.00 -2.58 25.62
N VAL A 204 6.00 -2.33 26.91
CA VAL A 204 4.88 -1.71 27.64
C VAL A 204 5.29 -0.32 28.09
N HIS A 205 4.54 0.70 27.69
CA HIS A 205 4.75 2.08 28.11
C HIS A 205 4.22 2.27 29.54
N GLY A 206 5.07 2.76 30.44
CA GLY A 206 4.70 2.96 31.85
C GLY A 206 3.70 4.09 32.04
N ILE A 207 3.70 5.08 31.16
CA ILE A 207 2.72 6.17 31.16
C ILE A 207 1.29 5.68 30.93
N ASP A 208 1.13 4.67 30.07
CA ASP A 208 -0.17 4.06 29.75
C ASP A 208 -0.55 2.95 30.72
N PHE A 209 0.45 2.19 31.22
CA PHE A 209 0.25 1.01 32.06
C PHE A 209 1.10 1.04 33.34
N PRO A 210 0.88 1.99 34.26
CA PRO A 210 1.69 2.16 35.46
C PRO A 210 1.61 0.98 36.44
N GLU A 211 0.56 0.16 36.35
CA GLU A 211 0.41 -1.07 37.14
C GLU A 211 1.25 -2.24 36.62
N ILE A 212 1.75 -2.15 35.37
CA ILE A 212 2.60 -3.15 34.72
C ILE A 212 4.06 -2.68 34.78
N VAL A 213 4.31 -1.46 34.31
CA VAL A 213 5.63 -0.82 34.32
C VAL A 213 5.53 0.44 35.18
N PRO A 214 6.15 0.48 36.37
CA PRO A 214 6.03 1.62 37.27
C PRO A 214 6.53 2.91 36.62
N PHE A 215 5.64 3.90 36.51
CA PHE A 215 5.97 5.26 36.11
C PHE A 215 6.47 6.07 37.32
N VAL A 216 7.64 6.71 37.20
CA VAL A 216 8.19 7.61 38.23
C VAL A 216 8.05 9.05 37.73
N PRO A 217 7.16 9.89 38.30
CA PRO A 217 6.81 11.21 37.75
C PRO A 217 7.91 12.31 37.71
N ASN A 218 9.19 11.96 37.81
CA ASN A 218 10.31 12.91 37.95
C ASN A 218 11.39 12.78 36.87
N ASP A 219 11.21 11.91 35.87
CA ASP A 219 12.08 11.84 34.70
C ASP A 219 11.50 12.66 33.53
N ASP A 220 12.25 12.75 32.43
CA ASP A 220 11.92 13.52 31.22
C ASP A 220 10.44 13.32 30.83
N PRO A 221 9.61 14.37 30.74
CA PRO A 221 8.19 14.23 30.37
C PRO A 221 7.97 13.60 28.99
N ASP A 222 9.02 13.54 28.17
CA ASP A 222 9.01 12.92 26.84
C ASP A 222 9.45 11.43 26.85
N ASP A 223 9.82 10.84 28.00
CA ASP A 223 10.11 9.39 28.14
C ASP A 223 8.83 8.61 28.52
N GLU A 224 8.40 7.68 27.67
CA GLU A 224 7.24 6.82 27.93
C GLU A 224 7.49 5.74 29.01
N HIS A 225 8.73 5.64 29.50
CA HIS A 225 9.18 4.64 30.47
C HIS A 225 8.92 3.21 30.00
N THR A 226 9.31 2.91 28.77
CA THR A 226 9.02 1.63 28.13
C THR A 226 9.85 0.48 28.70
N SER A 227 9.18 -0.58 29.16
CA SER A 227 9.82 -1.87 29.48
C SER A 227 9.61 -2.86 28.34
N THR A 228 10.71 -3.30 27.74
CA THR A 228 10.71 -4.09 26.52
C THR A 228 10.44 -5.58 26.80
N PHE A 229 9.87 -6.27 25.81
CA PHE A 229 9.51 -7.69 25.94
C PHE A 229 10.72 -8.63 25.83
N ASP A 230 11.81 -8.20 25.20
CA ASP A 230 13.11 -8.88 25.22
C ASP A 230 14.27 -7.86 25.21
N THR A 231 15.51 -8.34 25.10
CA THR A 231 16.70 -7.48 25.15
C THR A 231 17.08 -6.82 23.81
N THR A 232 16.33 -7.05 22.73
CA THR A 232 16.69 -6.71 21.35
C THR A 232 15.52 -6.11 20.58
N THR A 233 15.15 -4.87 20.89
CA THR A 233 13.96 -4.22 20.31
C THR A 233 14.07 -3.79 18.86
N ARG A 234 15.26 -3.89 18.24
CA ARG A 234 15.49 -3.49 16.85
C ARG A 234 15.46 -4.64 15.86
N PHE A 235 15.28 -5.87 16.34
CA PHE A 235 15.43 -7.06 15.54
C PHE A 235 14.20 -7.95 15.69
N PHE A 236 13.62 -8.35 14.56
CA PHE A 236 12.60 -9.38 14.53
C PHE A 236 13.28 -10.75 14.64
N GLU A 237 13.46 -11.25 15.86
CA GLU A 237 14.23 -12.47 16.14
C GLU A 237 13.63 -13.28 17.30
N ASN A 238 14.17 -14.48 17.57
CA ASN A 238 13.60 -15.39 18.56
C ASN A 238 13.98 -15.08 20.03
N LYS A 239 14.32 -13.84 20.36
CA LYS A 239 14.85 -13.45 21.68
C LYS A 239 13.83 -13.55 22.79
N VAL A 240 12.61 -13.08 22.55
CA VAL A 240 11.44 -13.34 23.42
C VAL A 240 11.31 -14.82 23.82
N ALA A 241 11.59 -15.76 22.91
CA ALA A 241 11.52 -17.19 23.18
C ALA A 241 12.76 -17.74 23.89
N THR A 242 13.95 -17.37 23.44
CA THR A 242 15.21 -17.86 24.05
C THR A 242 15.34 -17.42 25.50
N GLU A 243 15.03 -16.15 25.79
CA GLU A 243 15.11 -15.59 27.15
C GLU A 243 14.04 -16.14 28.09
N PHE A 244 12.83 -16.39 27.58
CA PHE A 244 11.78 -17.04 28.34
C PHE A 244 12.20 -18.46 28.75
N ILE A 245 12.76 -19.24 27.82
CA ILE A 245 13.19 -20.62 28.10
C ILE A 245 14.40 -20.71 29.02
N SER A 246 15.33 -19.75 28.96
CA SER A 246 16.46 -19.64 29.89
C SER A 246 16.09 -19.03 31.24
N ASN A 247 14.85 -18.56 31.43
CA ASN A 247 14.39 -17.78 32.58
C ASN A 247 15.25 -16.53 32.83
N THR A 248 15.72 -15.87 31.77
CA THR A 248 16.49 -14.61 31.84
C THR A 248 15.71 -13.40 31.34
N THR A 249 14.49 -13.61 30.84
CA THR A 249 13.63 -12.55 30.32
C THR A 249 13.35 -11.47 31.37
N LYS A 250 13.26 -10.23 30.90
CA LYS A 250 12.80 -9.07 31.66
C LYS A 250 11.40 -8.60 31.23
N ASN A 251 10.73 -9.38 30.38
CA ASN A 251 9.40 -9.07 29.89
C ASN A 251 8.47 -8.77 31.09
N PRO A 252 7.87 -7.58 31.15
CA PRO A 252 7.00 -7.20 32.27
C PRO A 252 5.72 -8.06 32.32
N LEU A 253 5.27 -8.61 31.19
CA LEU A 253 4.16 -9.56 31.10
C LEU A 253 4.56 -11.00 31.43
N VAL A 254 5.84 -11.27 31.73
CA VAL A 254 6.30 -12.55 32.28
C VAL A 254 6.64 -12.45 33.76
N SER A 255 7.43 -11.44 34.13
CA SER A 255 8.02 -11.33 35.48
C SER A 255 7.65 -10.08 36.27
N GLY A 256 6.75 -9.23 35.75
CA GLY A 256 6.32 -7.98 36.40
C GLY A 256 5.67 -8.21 37.77
N ALA A 257 5.66 -7.20 38.64
CA ALA A 257 5.22 -7.36 40.03
C ALA A 257 3.75 -7.79 40.17
N ASN A 258 2.88 -7.29 39.29
CA ASN A 258 1.46 -7.64 39.26
C ASN A 258 1.27 -9.00 38.54
N VAL A 259 0.95 -10.05 39.31
CA VAL A 259 0.78 -11.40 38.75
C VAL A 259 -0.41 -11.53 37.80
N THR A 260 -1.43 -10.70 37.98
CA THR A 260 -2.65 -10.75 37.16
C THR A 260 -2.36 -10.31 35.73
N THR A 261 -1.44 -9.35 35.53
CA THR A 261 -1.09 -8.83 34.20
C THR A 261 0.00 -9.62 33.48
N ARG A 262 0.49 -10.73 34.06
CA ARG A 262 1.51 -11.60 33.44
C ARG A 262 0.95 -12.48 32.32
N SER A 263 0.35 -11.90 31.28
CA SER A 263 -0.28 -12.63 30.17
C SER A 263 0.68 -13.55 29.44
N ASP A 264 1.88 -13.05 29.15
CA ASP A 264 2.89 -13.81 28.41
C ASP A 264 3.33 -15.03 29.19
N ASP A 265 3.56 -14.92 30.52
CA ASP A 265 3.85 -16.10 31.34
C ASP A 265 2.73 -17.14 31.24
N ARG A 266 1.46 -16.73 31.37
CA ARG A 266 0.33 -17.66 31.30
C ARG A 266 0.21 -18.33 29.94
N ILE A 267 0.31 -17.56 28.85
CA ILE A 267 0.18 -18.05 27.48
C ILE A 267 1.37 -18.95 27.14
N PHE A 268 2.61 -18.50 27.38
CA PHE A 268 3.83 -19.24 27.03
C PHE A 268 4.01 -20.54 27.83
N ASN A 269 3.42 -20.64 29.03
CA ASN A 269 3.39 -21.88 29.80
C ASN A 269 2.19 -22.79 29.48
N SER A 270 1.20 -22.35 28.70
CA SER A 270 -0.09 -23.04 28.55
C SER A 270 0.00 -24.44 27.94
N ASP A 271 1.05 -24.74 27.18
CA ASP A 271 1.33 -26.05 26.60
C ASP A 271 2.51 -26.79 27.25
N GLY A 272 2.92 -26.36 28.45
CA GLY A 272 4.12 -26.89 29.11
C GLY A 272 5.43 -26.37 28.50
N ARG A 273 5.40 -25.19 27.86
CA ARG A 273 6.52 -24.52 27.17
C ARG A 273 7.00 -25.27 25.92
N VAL A 274 6.20 -26.17 25.35
CA VAL A 274 6.61 -26.98 24.19
C VAL A 274 6.83 -26.09 22.97
N THR A 275 5.87 -25.20 22.68
CA THR A 275 5.93 -24.27 21.56
C THR A 275 7.08 -23.28 21.73
N MET A 276 7.22 -22.67 22.91
CA MET A 276 8.31 -21.72 23.19
C MET A 276 9.70 -22.37 23.10
N ARG A 277 9.87 -23.63 23.53
CA ARG A 277 11.13 -24.37 23.31
C ARG A 277 11.45 -24.53 21.85
N LYS A 278 10.44 -24.78 21.01
CA LYS A 278 10.62 -24.94 19.57
C LYS A 278 10.99 -23.61 18.89
N LEU A 279 10.31 -22.52 19.26
CA LEU A 279 10.63 -21.17 18.79
C LEU A 279 12.05 -20.74 19.19
N ALA A 280 12.49 -21.07 20.41
CA ALA A 280 13.82 -20.76 20.91
C ALA A 280 14.97 -21.52 20.21
N GLN A 281 14.69 -22.64 19.54
CA GLN A 281 15.74 -23.49 18.95
C GLN A 281 16.32 -22.92 17.65
N SER A 282 15.56 -22.12 16.90
CA SER A 282 15.97 -21.64 15.58
C SER A 282 15.29 -20.34 15.24
N ASN A 283 16.10 -19.32 14.90
CA ASN A 283 15.58 -18.05 14.40
C ASN A 283 14.84 -18.23 13.06
N ASP A 284 15.32 -19.11 12.19
CA ASP A 284 14.66 -19.42 10.91
C ASP A 284 13.29 -20.06 11.14
N TYR A 285 13.18 -20.98 12.11
CA TYR A 285 11.89 -21.56 12.48
C TYR A 285 10.95 -20.49 13.04
N PHE A 286 11.43 -19.64 13.95
CA PHE A 286 10.67 -18.51 14.49
C PHE A 286 10.16 -17.59 13.38
N ALA A 287 11.05 -17.09 12.51
CA ALA A 287 10.70 -16.23 11.39
C ALA A 287 9.71 -16.89 10.43
N SER A 288 9.87 -18.19 10.11
CA SER A 288 8.93 -18.91 9.25
C SER A 288 7.52 -19.03 9.86
N ARG A 289 7.42 -19.31 11.15
CA ARG A 289 6.13 -19.36 11.86
C ARG A 289 5.49 -17.97 11.93
N CYS A 290 6.27 -16.95 12.29
CA CYS A 290 5.79 -15.58 12.34
C CYS A 290 5.33 -15.07 10.98
N SER A 291 6.07 -15.35 9.90
CA SER A 291 5.64 -15.00 8.54
C SER A 291 4.27 -15.59 8.20
N THR A 292 4.07 -16.87 8.49
CA THR A 292 2.80 -17.57 8.21
C THR A 292 1.63 -17.00 9.00
N LEU A 293 1.83 -16.74 10.30
CA LEU A 293 0.75 -16.31 11.19
C LEU A 293 0.43 -14.83 11.03
N LEU A 294 1.44 -13.98 10.83
CA LEU A 294 1.24 -12.56 10.55
C LEU A 294 0.59 -12.35 9.18
N GLU A 295 0.91 -13.15 8.16
CA GLU A 295 0.17 -13.11 6.89
C GLU A 295 -1.31 -13.46 7.11
N ARG A 296 -1.62 -14.53 7.86
CA ARG A 296 -3.00 -14.90 8.19
C ARG A 296 -3.72 -13.83 9.01
N MET A 297 -3.02 -13.22 9.96
CA MET A 297 -3.50 -12.10 10.77
C MET A 297 -3.92 -10.94 9.86
N LEU A 298 -3.02 -10.45 9.00
CA LEU A 298 -3.31 -9.34 8.12
C LEU A 298 -4.40 -9.66 7.09
N ASN A 299 -4.57 -10.92 6.71
CA ASN A 299 -5.59 -11.37 5.76
C ASN A 299 -6.92 -11.79 6.42
N THR A 300 -7.06 -11.63 7.74
CA THR A 300 -8.33 -11.83 8.44
C THR A 300 -9.19 -10.58 8.27
N VAL A 301 -10.24 -10.70 7.44
CA VAL A 301 -11.12 -9.60 7.02
C VAL A 301 -12.59 -10.07 7.05
N PRO A 302 -13.58 -9.16 7.03
CA PRO A 302 -14.98 -9.53 6.90
C PRO A 302 -15.25 -10.40 5.66
N LYS A 303 -16.21 -11.32 5.75
CA LYS A 303 -16.42 -12.37 4.71
C LYS A 303 -16.78 -11.84 3.33
N GLU A 304 -17.34 -10.64 3.26
CA GLU A 304 -17.71 -9.96 2.01
C GLU A 304 -16.51 -9.34 1.29
N VAL A 305 -15.38 -9.18 1.99
CA VAL A 305 -14.16 -8.62 1.44
C VAL A 305 -13.43 -9.69 0.63
N VAL A 306 -13.13 -9.37 -0.63
CA VAL A 306 -12.34 -10.24 -1.50
C VAL A 306 -10.98 -9.60 -1.73
N LEU A 307 -9.98 -10.13 -1.04
CA LEU A 307 -8.59 -9.71 -1.22
C LEU A 307 -8.04 -10.17 -2.57
N THR A 308 -7.12 -9.38 -3.11
CA THR A 308 -6.36 -9.70 -4.32
C THR A 308 -5.34 -10.82 -4.08
N GLU A 309 -4.71 -11.30 -5.16
CA GLU A 309 -3.44 -12.02 -5.03
C GLU A 309 -2.36 -11.14 -4.36
N PRO A 310 -1.27 -11.69 -3.79
CA PRO A 310 -0.23 -10.87 -3.23
C PRO A 310 0.26 -9.87 -4.26
N ILE A 311 0.42 -8.63 -3.83
CA ILE A 311 0.92 -7.56 -4.67
C ILE A 311 2.38 -7.89 -4.98
N ASP A 312 2.69 -7.96 -6.27
CA ASP A 312 4.05 -8.07 -6.78
C ASP A 312 4.42 -6.77 -7.50
N TYR A 313 5.71 -6.56 -7.74
CA TYR A 313 6.19 -5.39 -8.46
C TYR A 313 6.23 -5.63 -9.96
N TYR A 314 6.02 -4.56 -10.72
CA TYR A 314 6.25 -4.56 -12.15
C TYR A 314 7.74 -4.33 -12.45
N PRO A 315 8.43 -5.22 -13.19
CA PRO A 315 9.81 -4.99 -13.62
C PRO A 315 9.95 -3.74 -14.51
N VAL A 316 8.90 -3.40 -15.25
CA VAL A 316 8.80 -2.16 -16.04
C VAL A 316 7.40 -1.57 -15.87
N LYS A 317 7.30 -0.31 -15.46
CA LYS A 317 6.03 0.39 -15.17
C LYS A 317 6.07 1.85 -15.65
N PRO A 318 5.07 2.31 -16.44
CA PRO A 318 4.88 3.74 -16.68
C PRO A 318 4.45 4.48 -15.41
N ARG A 319 4.94 5.70 -15.24
CA ARG A 319 4.62 6.63 -14.15
C ARG A 319 4.45 8.03 -14.73
N ALA A 320 3.55 8.82 -14.13
CA ALA A 320 3.26 10.19 -14.56
C ALA A 320 3.12 10.33 -16.09
N ALA A 321 2.42 9.38 -16.72
CA ALA A 321 2.18 9.40 -18.17
C ALA A 321 1.18 10.51 -18.50
N GLN A 322 1.54 11.38 -19.43
CA GLN A 322 0.76 12.54 -19.84
C GLN A 322 0.66 12.64 -21.36
N VAL A 323 -0.42 13.26 -21.82
CA VAL A 323 -0.68 13.53 -23.22
C VAL A 323 -1.13 14.98 -23.37
N ASP A 324 -0.29 15.81 -23.99
CA ASP A 324 -0.63 17.19 -24.34
C ASP A 324 -1.02 17.29 -25.81
N ILE A 325 -2.14 17.95 -26.10
CA ILE A 325 -2.56 18.24 -27.48
C ILE A 325 -2.00 19.61 -27.89
N ASN A 326 -1.19 19.62 -28.94
CA ASN A 326 -0.50 20.82 -29.40
C ASN A 326 -1.34 21.57 -30.45
N ALA A 327 -1.20 22.89 -30.50
CA ALA A 327 -1.93 23.74 -31.45
C ALA A 327 -1.50 23.58 -32.92
N ASP A 328 -0.36 22.91 -33.17
CA ASP A 328 0.24 22.72 -34.50
C ASP A 328 -0.20 21.41 -35.18
N GLY A 329 -1.25 20.75 -34.67
CA GLY A 329 -1.73 19.48 -35.20
C GLY A 329 -0.98 18.25 -34.67
N THR A 330 -0.03 18.42 -33.76
CA THR A 330 0.70 17.33 -33.10
C THR A 330 0.18 17.06 -31.68
N MET A 331 0.68 15.99 -31.07
CA MET A 331 0.47 15.68 -29.65
C MET A 331 1.77 15.20 -29.02
N THR A 332 1.96 15.52 -27.76
CA THR A 332 3.17 15.17 -26.99
C THR A 332 2.82 14.10 -25.97
N PHE A 333 3.48 12.95 -26.06
CA PHE A 333 3.50 11.93 -25.00
C PHE A 333 4.72 12.17 -24.11
N SER A 334 4.51 12.31 -22.82
CA SER A 334 5.60 12.45 -21.85
C SER A 334 5.33 11.67 -20.57
N GLY A 335 6.37 11.42 -19.79
CA GLY A 335 6.26 10.76 -18.51
C GLY A 335 7.57 10.09 -18.11
N VAL A 336 7.45 9.10 -17.22
CA VAL A 336 8.59 8.37 -16.66
C VAL A 336 8.35 6.87 -16.82
N ILE A 337 9.40 6.12 -17.17
CA ILE A 337 9.41 4.67 -17.11
C ILE A 337 10.24 4.23 -15.91
N ARG A 338 9.59 3.57 -14.94
CA ARG A 338 10.25 2.86 -13.84
C ARG A 338 10.74 1.52 -14.36
N VAL A 339 12.02 1.22 -14.15
CA VAL A 339 12.67 -0.04 -14.55
C VAL A 339 13.40 -0.63 -13.35
N GLU A 340 13.22 -1.92 -13.12
CA GLU A 340 13.98 -2.67 -12.11
C GLU A 340 15.48 -2.67 -12.43
N ASP A 341 16.31 -2.36 -11.44
CA ASP A 341 17.76 -2.21 -11.62
C ASP A 341 18.45 -3.50 -12.10
N ALA A 342 17.88 -4.67 -11.78
CA ALA A 342 18.36 -5.96 -12.27
C ALA A 342 18.35 -6.06 -13.80
N LEU A 343 17.48 -5.29 -14.48
CA LEU A 343 17.41 -5.20 -15.94
C LEU A 343 18.45 -4.24 -16.54
N LEU A 344 19.13 -3.46 -15.70
CA LEU A 344 20.04 -2.37 -16.09
C LEU A 344 21.53 -2.74 -15.90
N ALA A 345 21.86 -4.02 -16.00
CA ALA A 345 23.17 -4.59 -15.60
C ALA A 345 24.42 -4.05 -16.36
N SER A 346 24.26 -3.21 -17.39
CA SER A 346 25.37 -2.61 -18.14
C SER A 346 25.39 -1.08 -18.03
N PRO A 347 26.57 -0.46 -17.90
CA PRO A 347 26.73 0.97 -18.16
C PRO A 347 26.16 1.33 -19.53
N ASN A 348 25.64 2.56 -19.66
CA ASN A 348 25.03 3.10 -20.89
C ASN A 348 23.82 2.31 -21.41
N THR A 349 23.11 1.57 -20.54
CA THR A 349 21.82 0.98 -20.91
C THR A 349 20.86 2.08 -21.38
N GLN A 350 20.18 1.84 -22.50
CA GLN A 350 19.21 2.76 -23.08
C GLN A 350 17.80 2.19 -22.94
N VAL A 351 16.86 3.03 -22.58
CA VAL A 351 15.43 2.72 -22.64
C VAL A 351 14.83 3.38 -23.88
N ARG A 352 14.06 2.63 -24.67
CA ARG A 352 13.34 3.13 -25.85
C ARG A 352 11.88 2.72 -25.78
N LEU A 353 11.02 3.62 -26.23
CA LEU A 353 9.57 3.40 -26.26
C LEU A 353 9.13 3.26 -27.70
N HIS A 354 8.49 2.14 -28.02
CA HIS A 354 7.96 1.83 -29.35
C HIS A 354 6.45 2.05 -29.34
N PHE A 355 5.99 3.19 -29.87
CA PHE A 355 4.56 3.53 -29.88
C PHE A 355 3.83 2.84 -31.04
N VAL A 356 2.66 2.29 -30.72
CA VAL A 356 1.75 1.63 -31.65
C VAL A 356 0.70 2.65 -32.11
N PRO A 357 0.60 2.95 -33.43
CA PRO A 357 -0.39 3.87 -33.95
C PRO A 357 -1.83 3.45 -33.65
N ARG A 358 -2.73 4.43 -33.49
CA ARG A 358 -4.12 4.25 -33.02
C ARG A 358 -4.95 3.23 -33.80
N ASN A 359 -4.69 3.07 -35.09
CA ASN A 359 -5.43 2.15 -35.97
C ASN A 359 -4.89 0.71 -35.94
N GLY A 360 -3.90 0.39 -35.09
CA GLY A 360 -3.28 -0.94 -35.03
C GLY A 360 -2.58 -1.36 -36.33
N SER A 361 -2.42 -0.44 -37.28
CA SER A 361 -1.63 -0.66 -38.48
C SER A 361 -0.21 -0.98 -38.06
N GLN A 362 0.26 -2.18 -38.39
CA GLN A 362 1.66 -2.53 -38.19
C GLN A 362 2.52 -1.48 -38.88
N CYS A 363 3.50 -0.97 -38.13
CA CYS A 363 4.45 -0.01 -38.66
C CYS A 363 5.09 -0.56 -39.93
N SER A 364 5.24 0.31 -40.92
CA SER A 364 5.82 -0.02 -42.22
C SER A 364 6.82 1.06 -42.62
N ASP A 365 7.60 0.82 -43.67
CA ASP A 365 8.51 1.84 -44.20
C ASP A 365 7.76 3.11 -44.65
N ALA A 366 6.48 2.98 -45.00
CA ALA A 366 5.60 4.09 -45.38
C ALA A 366 4.95 4.79 -44.18
N THR A 367 4.90 4.16 -43.01
CA THR A 367 4.39 4.73 -41.76
C THR A 367 5.22 4.17 -40.59
N PRO A 368 6.42 4.73 -40.35
CA PRO A 368 7.33 4.23 -39.33
C PRO A 368 6.71 4.32 -37.93
N CYS A 369 7.01 3.35 -37.07
CA CYS A 369 6.71 3.46 -35.64
C CYS A 369 7.43 4.69 -35.08
N SER A 370 6.73 5.47 -34.26
CA SER A 370 7.37 6.51 -33.48
C SER A 370 8.12 5.84 -32.33
N VAL A 371 9.45 5.94 -32.36
CA VAL A 371 10.34 5.39 -31.33
C VAL A 371 11.05 6.54 -30.67
N THR A 372 11.11 6.55 -29.34
CA THR A 372 11.95 7.55 -28.64
C THR A 372 13.42 7.33 -28.95
N ASN A 373 14.21 8.40 -28.90
CA ASN A 373 15.66 8.25 -28.81
C ASN A 373 16.01 7.40 -27.58
N GLY A 374 17.19 6.78 -27.59
CA GLY A 374 17.70 6.05 -26.43
C GLY A 374 17.76 6.97 -25.21
N ILE A 375 16.89 6.72 -24.24
CA ILE A 375 16.82 7.47 -22.99
C ILE A 375 17.96 6.94 -22.12
N ALA A 376 18.97 7.78 -21.91
CA ALA A 376 20.06 7.48 -20.98
C ALA A 376 19.58 7.76 -19.55
N GLY A 377 19.87 6.84 -18.63
CA GLY A 377 19.43 6.97 -17.25
C GLY A 377 20.15 8.09 -16.50
N ASN A 378 19.38 8.94 -15.80
CA ASN A 378 19.48 9.19 -14.35
C ASN A 378 18.70 10.44 -13.96
N PHE A 379 17.91 10.36 -12.89
CA PHE A 379 17.86 11.42 -11.84
C PHE A 379 17.50 10.87 -10.45
N GLU A 380 16.78 9.75 -10.33
CA GLU A 380 16.34 9.24 -9.03
C GLU A 380 16.34 7.70 -8.97
N HIS A 381 16.56 7.15 -7.78
CA HIS A 381 16.49 5.72 -7.49
C HIS A 381 15.47 5.49 -6.37
N ALA A 382 14.63 4.46 -6.52
CA ALA A 382 13.72 4.02 -5.48
C ALA A 382 14.21 2.70 -4.85
N ASN A 383 14.14 2.61 -3.53
CA ASN A 383 14.48 1.41 -2.77
C ASN A 383 13.60 1.26 -1.50
N CYS A 384 13.80 0.17 -0.77
CA CYS A 384 13.18 -0.08 0.52
C CYS A 384 14.00 0.54 1.67
N VAL A 385 13.36 0.79 2.81
CA VAL A 385 14.04 1.22 4.06
C VAL A 385 14.94 0.15 4.67
N TYR A 386 14.95 -1.07 4.13
CA TYR A 386 15.73 -2.20 4.61
C TYR A 386 16.65 -2.74 3.53
N THR A 387 17.77 -3.33 3.97
CA THR A 387 18.90 -3.71 3.10
C THR A 387 18.52 -4.78 2.08
N LYS A 388 17.71 -5.77 2.47
CA LYS A 388 17.26 -6.87 1.60
C LYS A 388 15.96 -6.51 0.89
N CYS A 389 15.98 -5.39 0.17
CA CYS A 389 14.85 -4.99 -0.68
C CYS A 389 14.68 -6.00 -1.83
N PRO A 390 13.45 -6.47 -2.11
CA PRO A 390 13.22 -7.46 -3.17
C PRO A 390 13.52 -6.91 -4.57
N ALA A 391 13.35 -5.60 -4.78
CA ALA A 391 13.67 -4.92 -6.03
C ALA A 391 14.00 -3.45 -5.78
N THR A 392 14.93 -2.90 -6.56
CA THR A 392 15.23 -1.47 -6.62
C THR A 392 14.98 -0.97 -8.02
N PHE A 393 14.69 0.33 -8.17
CA PHE A 393 14.23 0.89 -9.43
C PHE A 393 14.98 2.17 -9.82
N SER A 394 15.17 2.29 -11.13
CA SER A 394 15.64 3.50 -11.80
C SER A 394 14.54 4.06 -12.71
N PHE A 395 14.57 5.38 -12.91
CA PHE A 395 13.52 6.10 -13.62
C PHE A 395 14.07 6.77 -14.90
N PHE A 396 13.31 6.65 -15.99
CA PHE A 396 13.69 7.12 -17.32
C PHE A 396 12.61 8.06 -17.87
N GLU A 397 12.90 9.35 -17.90
CA GLU A 397 12.00 10.36 -18.47
C GLU A 397 11.94 10.26 -20.00
N TYR A 398 10.75 10.43 -20.55
CA TYR A 398 10.54 10.47 -21.99
C TYR A 398 9.68 11.65 -22.41
N SER A 399 9.91 12.09 -23.65
CA SER A 399 9.04 12.99 -24.37
C SER A 399 9.09 12.65 -25.85
N LEU A 400 7.92 12.51 -26.48
CA LEU A 400 7.78 12.16 -27.89
C LEU A 400 6.63 12.97 -28.49
N VAL A 401 6.92 13.68 -29.57
CA VAL A 401 5.91 14.38 -30.36
C VAL A 401 5.52 13.51 -31.55
N VAL A 402 4.21 13.32 -31.75
CA VAL A 402 3.68 12.61 -32.92
C VAL A 402 2.56 13.42 -33.58
N PRO A 403 2.29 13.23 -34.88
CA PRO A 403 1.10 13.78 -35.51
C PRO A 403 -0.17 13.31 -34.80
N SER A 404 -1.09 14.21 -34.46
CA SER A 404 -2.32 13.87 -33.72
C SER A 404 -3.26 12.93 -34.50
N GLU A 405 -3.18 12.98 -35.83
CA GLU A 405 -3.88 12.08 -36.75
C GLU A 405 -3.41 10.62 -36.62
N GLN A 406 -2.11 10.42 -36.38
CA GLN A 406 -1.52 9.09 -36.16
C GLN A 406 -1.83 8.59 -34.75
N GLY A 407 -1.58 9.44 -33.75
CA GLY A 407 -1.75 9.11 -32.33
C GLY A 407 -0.98 7.86 -31.88
N ALA A 408 -1.33 7.34 -30.72
CA ALA A 408 -0.85 6.04 -30.28
C ALA A 408 -1.78 5.39 -29.25
N SER A 409 -2.18 4.14 -29.49
CA SER A 409 -3.03 3.38 -28.58
C SER A 409 -2.25 2.81 -27.39
N SER A 410 -1.00 2.42 -27.63
CA SER A 410 -0.13 1.80 -26.64
C SER A 410 1.34 1.98 -27.01
N PHE A 411 2.25 1.58 -26.12
CA PHE A 411 3.66 1.45 -26.42
C PHE A 411 4.26 0.19 -25.78
N MET A 412 5.43 -0.21 -26.26
CA MET A 412 6.29 -1.22 -25.64
C MET A 412 7.59 -0.58 -25.18
N VAL A 413 8.23 -1.16 -24.17
CA VAL A 413 9.50 -0.67 -23.63
C VAL A 413 10.62 -1.61 -24.06
N GLU A 414 11.59 -1.10 -24.81
CA GLU A 414 12.82 -1.80 -25.16
C GLU A 414 13.95 -1.35 -24.24
N ILE A 415 14.61 -2.31 -23.59
CA ILE A 415 15.84 -2.10 -22.82
C ILE A 415 17.00 -2.60 -23.65
N VAL A 416 17.91 -1.70 -24.01
CA VAL A 416 19.10 -1.99 -24.84
C VAL A 416 20.34 -1.97 -23.97
N ASN A 417 21.02 -3.12 -23.90
CA ASN A 417 22.26 -3.29 -23.16
C ASN A 417 23.39 -2.46 -23.78
N GLY A 418 23.96 -1.52 -23.02
CA GLY A 418 24.97 -0.58 -23.53
C GLY A 418 26.31 -1.21 -23.95
N GLY A 419 26.67 -2.38 -23.39
CA GLY A 419 27.94 -3.05 -23.70
C GLY A 419 27.88 -4.00 -24.90
N THR A 420 26.72 -4.63 -25.14
CA THR A 420 26.55 -5.66 -26.18
C THR A 420 25.65 -5.24 -27.33
N GLY A 421 24.79 -4.23 -27.12
CA GLY A 421 23.72 -3.85 -28.05
C GLY A 421 22.54 -4.83 -28.08
N ALA A 422 22.56 -5.90 -27.28
CA ALA A 422 21.42 -6.81 -27.15
C ALA A 422 20.23 -6.07 -26.51
N SER A 423 19.01 -6.35 -26.95
CA SER A 423 17.81 -5.72 -26.39
C SER A 423 16.72 -6.71 -26.01
N VAL A 424 15.89 -6.30 -25.05
CA VAL A 424 14.71 -7.03 -24.58
C VAL A 424 13.52 -6.09 -24.63
N ILE A 425 12.39 -6.58 -25.16
CA ILE A 425 11.14 -5.85 -25.22
C ILE A 425 10.22 -6.31 -24.09
N HIS A 426 9.70 -5.34 -23.35
CA HIS A 426 8.65 -5.50 -22.35
C HIS A 426 7.34 -4.94 -22.93
N ASP A 427 6.35 -5.82 -23.05
CA ASP A 427 5.09 -5.58 -23.78
C ASP A 427 3.86 -5.65 -22.86
N ASN A 428 4.05 -5.46 -21.55
CA ASN A 428 2.96 -5.52 -20.57
C ASN A 428 2.17 -6.85 -20.64
N ASN A 429 2.90 -7.96 -20.73
CA ASN A 429 2.35 -9.31 -20.87
C ASN A 429 1.48 -9.49 -22.13
N GLY A 430 1.93 -8.91 -23.24
CA GLY A 430 1.27 -8.95 -24.54
C GLY A 430 0.14 -7.94 -24.76
N ASN A 431 -0.16 -7.09 -23.77
CA ASN A 431 -1.23 -6.09 -23.88
C ASN A 431 -0.75 -4.74 -24.45
N GLY A 432 0.56 -4.47 -24.38
CA GLY A 432 1.12 -3.13 -24.53
C GLY A 432 0.78 -2.23 -23.33
N PHE A 433 1.57 -1.19 -23.11
CA PHE A 433 1.26 -0.17 -22.11
C PHE A 433 0.28 0.84 -22.72
N PRO A 434 -0.95 0.98 -22.21
CA PRO A 434 -1.93 1.90 -22.79
C PRO A 434 -1.50 3.35 -22.58
N THR A 435 -1.75 4.20 -23.57
CA THR A 435 -1.46 5.65 -23.48
C THR A 435 -2.59 6.46 -22.86
N GLY A 436 -3.81 5.91 -22.82
CA GLY A 436 -5.02 6.61 -22.38
C GLY A 436 -5.42 7.79 -23.27
N GLU A 437 -4.85 7.94 -24.47
CA GLU A 437 -4.96 9.18 -25.28
C GLU A 437 -6.39 9.64 -25.61
N SER A 438 -7.39 8.76 -25.49
CA SER A 438 -8.77 9.07 -25.88
C SER A 438 -9.45 10.08 -24.97
N LEU A 439 -9.04 10.15 -23.69
CA LEU A 439 -9.66 10.99 -22.67
C LEU A 439 -8.61 11.42 -21.64
N GLN A 440 -8.08 12.64 -21.78
CA GLN A 440 -6.93 13.09 -21.00
C GLN A 440 -7.09 14.52 -20.47
N PRO A 441 -6.81 14.79 -19.18
CA PRO A 441 -6.70 16.16 -18.69
C PRO A 441 -5.56 16.89 -19.41
N GLN A 442 -5.77 18.16 -19.72
CA GLN A 442 -4.77 19.06 -20.29
C GLN A 442 -4.22 19.93 -19.18
N TYR A 443 -3.15 19.47 -18.53
CA TYR A 443 -2.63 20.10 -17.31
C TYR A 443 -2.19 21.55 -17.53
N LYS A 444 -1.56 21.85 -18.66
CA LYS A 444 -1.18 23.22 -19.04
C LYS A 444 -2.36 24.17 -19.23
N LEU A 445 -3.57 23.63 -19.37
CA LEU A 445 -4.83 24.36 -19.55
C LEU A 445 -5.77 24.22 -18.34
N SER A 446 -5.32 23.55 -17.28
CA SER A 446 -6.08 23.34 -16.06
C SER A 446 -5.42 24.12 -14.92
N THR A 447 -6.21 24.55 -13.93
CA THR A 447 -5.68 25.27 -12.76
C THR A 447 -6.25 24.70 -11.48
N GLN A 448 -5.44 24.69 -10.43
CA GLN A 448 -5.86 24.38 -9.07
C GLN A 448 -5.54 25.58 -8.19
N GLU A 449 -6.55 26.14 -7.54
CA GLU A 449 -6.43 27.32 -6.69
C GLU A 449 -6.96 27.00 -5.29
N THR A 450 -6.25 27.46 -4.26
CA THR A 450 -6.71 27.38 -2.87
C THR A 450 -7.06 28.78 -2.38
N PHE A 451 -8.30 28.95 -1.95
CA PHE A 451 -8.82 30.18 -1.37
C PHE A 451 -8.96 30.04 0.14
N LEU A 452 -8.47 31.02 0.88
CA LEU A 452 -8.77 31.16 2.30
C LEU A 452 -10.12 31.86 2.47
N ILE A 453 -11.04 31.21 3.17
CA ILE A 453 -12.34 31.71 3.55
C ILE A 453 -12.26 32.14 5.02
N PRO A 454 -12.35 33.44 5.33
CA PRO A 454 -12.38 33.92 6.70
C PRO A 454 -13.64 33.40 7.42
N GLY A 455 -13.44 32.73 8.55
CA GLY A 455 -14.48 32.32 9.48
C GLY A 455 -14.61 33.28 10.66
N PRO A 456 -15.61 33.07 11.53
CA PRO A 456 -15.66 33.75 12.82
C PRO A 456 -14.42 33.43 13.68
N ASP A 457 -14.09 34.32 14.62
CA ASP A 457 -13.02 34.12 15.63
C ASP A 457 -11.61 33.86 15.07
N ASN A 458 -11.22 34.55 13.99
CA ASN A 458 -9.91 34.39 13.32
C ASN A 458 -9.63 32.96 12.83
N THR A 459 -10.68 32.16 12.61
CA THR A 459 -10.55 30.87 11.94
C THR A 459 -10.50 31.08 10.42
N PHE A 460 -9.77 30.23 9.71
CA PHE A 460 -9.75 30.21 8.25
C PHE A 460 -10.14 28.80 7.80
N SER A 461 -11.05 28.72 6.84
CA SER A 461 -11.28 27.49 6.10
C SER A 461 -10.64 27.60 4.74
N SER A 462 -10.09 26.52 4.22
CA SER A 462 -9.56 26.51 2.86
C SER A 462 -10.64 25.99 1.90
N LYS A 463 -10.70 26.53 0.69
CA LYS A 463 -11.51 26.01 -0.42
C LYS A 463 -10.59 25.78 -1.59
N GLN A 464 -10.58 24.56 -2.12
CA GLN A 464 -9.81 24.22 -3.31
C GLN A 464 -10.75 24.22 -4.51
N GLN A 465 -10.37 24.93 -5.57
CA GLN A 465 -11.07 24.96 -6.85
C GLN A 465 -10.16 24.40 -7.93
N LEU A 466 -10.67 23.39 -8.63
CA LEU A 466 -10.08 22.84 -9.83
C LEU A 466 -10.85 23.36 -11.04
N ASN A 467 -10.19 24.09 -11.92
CA ASN A 467 -10.68 24.36 -13.26
C ASN A 467 -10.00 23.35 -14.19
N LEU A 468 -10.77 22.39 -14.68
CA LEU A 468 -10.26 21.28 -15.44
C LEU A 468 -10.55 21.49 -16.92
N THR A 469 -9.54 21.33 -17.76
CA THR A 469 -9.66 21.18 -19.20
C THR A 469 -9.32 19.75 -19.59
N VAL A 470 -10.18 19.10 -20.37
CA VAL A 470 -10.03 17.71 -20.81
C VAL A 470 -10.07 17.65 -22.33
N ALA A 471 -9.10 16.96 -22.93
CA ALA A 471 -9.10 16.61 -24.33
C ALA A 471 -9.86 15.29 -24.54
N VAL A 472 -10.85 15.32 -25.43
CA VAL A 472 -11.65 14.16 -25.81
C VAL A 472 -11.45 13.89 -27.29
N LEU A 473 -10.93 12.71 -27.62
CA LEU A 473 -10.75 12.27 -29.00
C LEU A 473 -12.08 11.88 -29.62
N ASN A 474 -12.37 12.32 -30.84
CA ASN A 474 -13.60 11.99 -31.57
C ASN A 474 -14.86 12.25 -30.72
N ALA A 475 -14.91 13.43 -30.09
CA ALA A 475 -15.93 13.78 -29.11
C ALA A 475 -17.38 13.60 -29.62
N GLU A 476 -17.60 13.66 -30.93
CA GLU A 476 -18.89 13.41 -31.58
C GLU A 476 -19.47 12.00 -31.35
N GLN A 477 -18.65 11.05 -30.88
CA GLN A 477 -19.09 9.70 -30.52
C GLN A 477 -19.74 9.63 -29.14
N PHE A 478 -19.54 10.65 -28.30
CA PHE A 478 -20.00 10.68 -26.92
C PHE A 478 -21.18 11.64 -26.74
N THR A 479 -22.17 11.21 -25.97
CA THR A 479 -23.30 12.03 -25.54
C THR A 479 -23.02 12.76 -24.25
N ASN A 480 -22.10 12.26 -23.41
CA ASN A 480 -21.75 12.85 -22.13
C ASN A 480 -20.26 12.63 -21.83
N VAL A 481 -19.62 13.65 -21.28
CA VAL A 481 -18.26 13.62 -20.74
C VAL A 481 -18.34 14.10 -19.30
N THR A 482 -17.87 13.30 -18.36
CA THR A 482 -18.06 13.51 -16.91
C THR A 482 -16.74 13.36 -16.17
N ALA A 483 -16.51 14.24 -15.19
CA ALA A 483 -15.47 14.06 -14.18
C ALA A 483 -16.12 13.57 -12.89
N ILE A 484 -15.57 12.51 -12.31
CA ILE A 484 -16.04 11.90 -11.06
C ILE A 484 -15.07 12.31 -9.96
N PHE A 485 -15.51 13.19 -9.08
CA PHE A 485 -14.77 13.63 -7.91
C PHE A 485 -15.12 12.76 -6.71
N TYR A 486 -14.11 12.49 -5.88
CA TYR A 486 -14.26 11.71 -4.67
C TYR A 486 -14.07 12.60 -3.44
N GLU A 487 -15.04 12.55 -2.54
CA GLU A 487 -15.01 13.28 -1.26
C GLU A 487 -15.20 12.31 -0.10
N HIS A 488 -14.62 12.62 1.06
CA HIS A 488 -14.93 11.89 2.27
C HIS A 488 -16.37 12.18 2.70
N LYS A 489 -17.09 11.14 3.14
CA LYS A 489 -18.46 11.27 3.64
C LYS A 489 -18.61 12.27 4.79
N ILE A 490 -17.58 12.36 5.62
CA ILE A 490 -17.52 13.28 6.75
C ILE A 490 -16.42 14.29 6.44
N PRO A 491 -16.75 15.57 6.21
CA PRO A 491 -15.75 16.60 5.94
C PRO A 491 -14.70 16.68 7.06
N GLY A 492 -13.43 16.53 6.72
CA GLY A 492 -12.31 16.65 7.65
C GLY A 492 -11.95 15.37 8.40
N VAL A 493 -12.63 14.27 8.09
CA VAL A 493 -12.33 12.94 8.61
C VAL A 493 -11.89 12.07 7.44
N ASN A 494 -10.65 11.59 7.47
CA ASN A 494 -10.08 10.76 6.40
C ASN A 494 -10.59 9.32 6.39
N THR A 495 -11.69 9.05 7.10
CA THR A 495 -12.23 7.71 7.39
C THR A 495 -13.75 7.69 7.27
N GLY A 496 -14.36 6.52 7.15
CA GLY A 496 -15.82 6.37 7.01
C GLY A 496 -16.34 6.33 5.55
N GLY A 497 -15.42 6.23 4.58
CA GLY A 497 -15.72 5.99 3.17
C GLY A 497 -15.99 7.26 2.34
N TRP A 498 -16.28 7.02 1.06
CA TRP A 498 -16.30 8.06 0.02
C TRP A 498 -17.72 8.35 -0.50
N THR A 499 -17.97 9.61 -0.84
CA THR A 499 -19.04 10.07 -1.75
C THR A 499 -18.44 10.43 -3.09
N THR A 500 -19.25 10.30 -4.14
CA THR A 500 -18.89 10.68 -5.50
C THR A 500 -19.73 11.88 -5.93
N ASP A 501 -19.08 12.91 -6.46
CA ASP A 501 -19.77 13.96 -7.21
C ASP A 501 -19.43 13.81 -8.70
N SER A 502 -20.46 13.78 -9.54
CA SER A 502 -20.32 13.59 -10.99
C SER A 502 -20.66 14.89 -11.68
N VAL A 503 -19.64 15.52 -12.24
CA VAL A 503 -19.78 16.81 -12.91
C VAL A 503 -19.67 16.61 -14.41
N GLU A 504 -20.74 16.91 -15.13
CA GLU A 504 -20.74 16.93 -16.59
C GLU A 504 -19.87 18.09 -17.08
N LEU A 505 -18.95 17.81 -18.01
CA LEU A 505 -18.10 18.81 -18.60
C LEU A 505 -18.82 19.51 -19.74
N THR A 506 -18.58 20.81 -19.87
CA THR A 506 -19.12 21.62 -20.95
C THR A 506 -18.16 21.58 -22.14
N LEU A 507 -18.70 21.38 -23.35
CA LEU A 507 -17.91 21.52 -24.58
C LEU A 507 -17.35 22.95 -24.66
N SER A 508 -16.03 23.06 -24.80
CA SER A 508 -15.32 24.34 -24.92
C SER A 508 -15.03 24.67 -26.37
N GLN A 509 -14.13 23.94 -27.02
CA GLN A 509 -13.74 24.20 -28.41
C GLN A 509 -13.12 22.98 -29.09
N LYS A 510 -13.28 22.87 -30.41
CA LYS A 510 -12.53 21.91 -31.23
C LYS A 510 -11.08 22.39 -31.34
N VAL A 511 -10.13 21.48 -31.21
CA VAL A 511 -8.72 21.78 -31.43
C VAL A 511 -8.44 21.73 -32.94
N GLU A 512 -8.15 22.89 -33.53
CA GLU A 512 -7.94 23.04 -34.97
C GLU A 512 -6.87 22.07 -35.49
N GLY A 513 -7.12 21.45 -36.65
CA GLY A 513 -6.18 20.49 -37.26
C GLY A 513 -6.11 19.12 -36.57
N THR A 514 -6.93 18.84 -35.56
CA THR A 514 -6.95 17.55 -34.86
C THR A 514 -8.36 16.99 -34.70
N ASN A 515 -8.44 15.73 -34.26
CA ASN A 515 -9.71 15.10 -33.88
C ASN A 515 -10.09 15.32 -32.41
N PHE A 516 -9.36 16.14 -31.66
CA PHE A 516 -9.65 16.42 -30.27
C PHE A 516 -10.61 17.60 -30.09
N THR A 517 -11.46 17.50 -29.08
CA THR A 517 -12.31 18.59 -28.59
C THR A 517 -12.01 18.80 -27.11
N TYR A 518 -11.81 20.05 -26.72
CA TYR A 518 -11.68 20.42 -25.32
C TYR A 518 -13.04 20.55 -24.65
N TYR A 519 -13.11 19.99 -23.46
CA TYR A 519 -14.21 20.09 -22.52
C TYR A 519 -13.69 20.73 -21.24
N THR A 520 -14.50 21.56 -20.60
CA THR A 520 -14.11 22.22 -19.36
C THR A 520 -15.13 22.01 -18.26
N THR A 521 -14.64 22.02 -17.02
CA THR A 521 -15.48 22.10 -15.83
C THR A 521 -14.77 22.89 -14.75
N SER A 522 -15.53 23.40 -13.79
CA SER A 522 -15.01 23.96 -12.56
C SER A 522 -15.63 23.21 -11.41
N TYR A 523 -14.80 22.65 -10.56
CA TYR A 523 -15.21 21.94 -9.37
C TYR A 523 -14.53 22.57 -8.16
N ALA A 524 -15.29 22.87 -7.12
CA ALA A 524 -14.71 23.46 -5.92
C ALA A 524 -15.28 22.80 -4.68
N ARG A 525 -14.38 22.45 -3.76
CA ARG A 525 -14.71 21.80 -2.50
C ARG A 525 -14.00 22.49 -1.34
N MET A 526 -14.54 22.30 -0.15
CA MET A 526 -13.82 22.70 1.07
C MET A 526 -12.56 21.82 1.18
N PHE A 527 -11.44 22.47 1.45
CA PHE A 527 -10.15 21.82 1.64
C PHE A 527 -9.89 21.68 3.14
N ASN A 528 -9.70 20.44 3.55
CA ASN A 528 -9.34 20.03 4.89
C ASN A 528 -7.91 19.53 4.77
N ASP A 529 -6.98 20.05 5.60
CA ASP A 529 -5.53 19.78 5.51
C ASP A 529 -5.14 18.29 5.61
N ALA A 530 -6.12 17.41 5.88
CA ALA A 530 -5.95 15.98 5.99
C ALA A 530 -6.19 15.21 4.66
N ILE A 531 -6.82 15.78 3.63
CA ILE A 531 -7.25 14.98 2.47
C ILE A 531 -6.08 14.69 1.52
N GLY A 532 -5.56 13.48 1.67
CA GLY A 532 -4.69 12.79 0.73
C GLY A 532 -5.24 12.79 -0.70
N ALA A 533 -4.31 12.87 -1.63
CA ALA A 533 -4.49 13.18 -3.02
C ALA A 533 -5.32 12.17 -3.84
N HIS A 534 -6.62 12.43 -4.05
CA HIS A 534 -7.35 11.91 -5.21
C HIS A 534 -7.93 13.03 -6.08
N PRO A 535 -7.58 13.10 -7.38
CA PRO A 535 -8.01 14.17 -8.24
C PRO A 535 -9.46 13.98 -8.69
N PHE A 536 -9.70 12.97 -9.50
CA PHE A 536 -10.99 12.62 -10.13
C PHE A 536 -10.75 11.47 -11.10
N ASP A 537 -11.81 10.79 -11.53
CA ASP A 537 -11.78 9.93 -12.73
C ASP A 537 -12.50 10.62 -13.89
N LEU A 538 -12.15 10.28 -15.13
CA LEU A 538 -12.83 10.78 -16.32
C LEU A 538 -13.60 9.67 -17.00
N VAL A 539 -14.83 9.97 -17.43
CA VAL A 539 -15.67 9.04 -18.19
C VAL A 539 -16.33 9.76 -19.35
N ALA A 540 -16.22 9.21 -20.56
CA ALA A 540 -16.98 9.60 -21.72
C ALA A 540 -17.91 8.46 -22.13
N THR A 541 -19.20 8.75 -22.36
CA THR A 541 -20.22 7.76 -22.71
C THR A 541 -21.01 8.20 -23.93
N GLY A 542 -21.33 7.23 -24.81
CA GLY A 542 -22.13 7.42 -26.01
C GLY A 542 -22.85 6.12 -26.42
N PRO A 543 -23.60 6.13 -27.52
CA PRO A 543 -24.35 4.95 -27.98
C PRO A 543 -23.43 3.76 -28.29
N GLY A 544 -23.34 2.79 -27.37
CA GLY A 544 -22.53 1.59 -27.53
C GLY A 544 -21.02 1.78 -27.32
N VAL A 545 -20.58 2.95 -26.85
CA VAL A 545 -19.17 3.27 -26.58
C VAL A 545 -19.03 3.94 -25.21
N SER A 546 -18.02 3.52 -24.45
CA SER A 546 -17.61 4.21 -23.23
C SER A 546 -16.10 4.10 -23.07
N VAL A 547 -15.48 5.20 -22.68
CA VAL A 547 -14.05 5.29 -22.37
C VAL A 547 -13.92 5.91 -20.99
N SER A 548 -13.05 5.34 -20.17
CA SER A 548 -12.68 5.92 -18.88
C SER A 548 -11.17 6.08 -18.78
N ASN A 549 -10.75 7.03 -17.94
CA ASN A 549 -9.38 7.17 -17.50
C ASN A 549 -9.40 7.30 -15.97
N GLU A 550 -8.74 6.35 -15.31
CA GLU A 550 -8.75 6.20 -13.86
C GLU A 550 -7.44 6.74 -13.28
N PHE A 551 -7.54 7.74 -12.40
CA PHE A 551 -6.37 8.39 -11.81
C PHE A 551 -6.10 7.85 -10.41
N ILE A 552 -4.82 7.61 -10.12
CA ILE A 552 -4.38 6.97 -8.88
C ILE A 552 -3.97 7.99 -7.81
N ASP A 553 -3.53 9.19 -8.21
CA ASP A 553 -3.23 10.32 -7.33
C ASP A 553 -3.09 11.65 -8.10
N TRP A 554 -2.93 12.75 -7.36
CA TRP A 554 -2.53 14.04 -7.94
C TRP A 554 -1.07 14.06 -8.39
N ASN A 555 -0.21 13.08 -8.07
CA ASN A 555 1.19 13.12 -8.52
C ASN A 555 1.34 12.76 -10.02
N GLY A 556 0.29 12.23 -10.65
CA GLY A 556 0.12 12.29 -12.12
C GLY A 556 -0.10 13.72 -12.66
N PHE A 557 -0.54 14.65 -11.78
CA PHE A 557 -0.56 16.10 -11.93
C PHE A 557 0.67 16.66 -11.23
N THR A 558 1.88 16.45 -11.75
CA THR A 558 2.98 17.30 -11.28
C THR A 558 2.63 18.75 -11.59
N SER A 559 2.34 19.48 -10.52
CA SER A 559 2.33 20.92 -10.50
C SER A 559 3.66 21.39 -11.07
N ILE A 560 3.57 22.12 -12.18
CA ILE A 560 4.57 23.13 -12.46
C ILE A 560 4.35 24.17 -11.35
N MET A 561 5.27 24.24 -10.38
CA MET A 561 5.51 25.52 -9.72
C MET A 561 6.22 26.45 -10.69
#